data_AF-A0A1N6SP05-F1
#
_entry.id   AF-A0A1N6SP05-F1
#
_cell.length_a   1.000
_cell.length_b   1.000
_cell.length_c   1.000
_cell.angle_alpha   90.00
_cell.angle_beta   90.00
_cell.angle_gamma   90.00
#
_symmetry.space_group_name_H-M   'P 1'
#
loop_
_entity.id
_entity.type
_entity.pdbx_description
1 polymer ?
#
loop_
_entity_poly.entity_id
_entity_poly.type
_entity_poly.pdbx_seq_one_letter_code
_entity_poly.pdbx_strand_id
1 'polypeptide(L)'
;MTLSVLHGRAFVFSPQWRDEGVSVLFDSNSGDYWLLSPLAREIVRHATEAGPADASAMIRHVGTQAVVLDGVDSGEATIRRVIDELVQLSILAHT
;
A
#
# COMPACT_ATOMS: atom_id res chain seq x y z
N MET A 1 11.91 6.99 9.76
CA MET A 1 12.19 5.65 9.17
C MET A 1 11.48 5.66 7.84
N THR A 2 12.23 5.54 6.74
CA THR A 2 11.61 5.72 5.41
C THR A 2 11.00 4.42 4.93
N LEU A 3 9.89 4.50 4.21
CA LEU A 3 9.19 3.40 3.57
C LEU A 3 9.30 3.59 2.06
N SER A 4 9.71 2.53 1.38
CA SER A 4 9.75 2.47 -0.07
C SER A 4 9.35 1.08 -0.57
N VAL A 5 9.06 0.98 -1.86
CA VAL A 5 8.92 -0.32 -2.53
C VAL A 5 10.22 -1.10 -2.38
N LEU A 6 10.13 -2.39 -2.02
CA LEU A 6 11.32 -3.22 -1.88
C LEU A 6 12.12 -3.23 -3.19
N HIS A 7 13.44 -3.08 -3.09
CA HIS A 7 14.30 -3.02 -4.25
C HIS A 7 14.18 -4.28 -5.13
N GLY A 8 14.14 -4.10 -6.45
CA GLY A 8 14.00 -5.19 -7.40
C GLY A 8 12.56 -5.64 -7.68
N ARG A 9 11.55 -5.00 -7.08
CA ARG A 9 10.14 -5.18 -7.43
C ARG A 9 9.74 -4.31 -8.63
N ALA A 10 8.86 -4.82 -9.48
CA ALA A 10 8.26 -4.05 -10.58
C ALA A 10 6.74 -4.25 -10.58
N PHE A 11 6.03 -3.34 -9.90
CA PHE A 11 4.61 -3.51 -9.65
C PHE A 11 3.72 -2.98 -10.75
N VAL A 12 2.68 -3.74 -11.07
CA VAL A 12 1.56 -3.37 -11.93
C VAL A 12 0.26 -3.58 -11.16
N PHE A 13 -0.55 -2.53 -11.08
CA PHE A 13 -1.87 -2.62 -10.47
C PHE A 13 -2.92 -3.04 -11.50
N SER A 14 -3.87 -3.86 -11.08
CA SER A 14 -5.13 -4.00 -11.82
C SER A 14 -5.85 -2.65 -11.90
N PRO A 15 -6.73 -2.47 -12.91
CA PRO A 15 -7.71 -1.41 -12.89
C PRO A 15 -8.51 -1.41 -11.58
N GLN A 16 -8.97 -0.23 -11.15
CA GLN A 16 -9.97 -0.14 -10.09
C GLN A 16 -11.35 -0.41 -10.72
N TRP A 17 -11.99 -1.49 -10.29
CA TRP A 17 -13.37 -1.78 -10.64
C TRP A 17 -14.30 -1.17 -9.61
N ARG A 18 -15.42 -0.61 -10.06
CA ARG A 18 -16.29 0.28 -9.24
C ARG A 18 -16.95 -0.41 -8.03
N ASP A 19 -17.05 -1.74 -8.06
CA ASP A 19 -17.80 -2.51 -7.06
C ASP A 19 -16.95 -3.58 -6.36
N GLU A 20 -15.63 -3.61 -6.60
CA GLU A 20 -14.73 -4.56 -5.93
C GLU A 20 -13.91 -3.82 -4.86
N GLY A 21 -14.16 -4.16 -3.59
CA GLY A 21 -13.37 -3.71 -2.44
C GLY A 21 -11.97 -4.33 -2.38
N VAL A 22 -11.45 -4.86 -3.49
CA VAL A 22 -10.13 -5.47 -3.62
C VAL A 22 -9.53 -5.14 -4.98
N SER A 23 -8.20 -5.13 -5.05
CA SER A 23 -7.47 -4.99 -6.31
C SER A 23 -6.27 -5.91 -6.37
N VAL A 24 -5.82 -6.24 -7.57
CA VAL A 24 -4.63 -7.10 -7.75
C VAL A 24 -3.39 -6.23 -7.88
N LEU A 25 -2.36 -6.57 -7.12
CA LEU A 25 -0.99 -6.11 -7.31
C LEU A 25 -0.20 -7.27 -7.93
N PHE A 26 0.43 -7.05 -9.09
CA PHE A 26 1.29 -8.03 -9.75
C PHE A 26 2.73 -7.54 -9.77
N ASP A 27 3.70 -8.39 -9.41
CA ASP A 27 5.13 -8.11 -9.58
C ASP A 27 5.62 -8.76 -10.87
N SER A 28 5.93 -7.95 -11.88
CA SER A 28 6.41 -8.46 -13.17
C SER A 28 7.79 -9.10 -13.11
N ASN A 29 8.55 -8.89 -12.03
CA ASN A 29 9.88 -9.46 -11.89
C ASN A 29 9.85 -10.87 -11.28
N SER A 30 8.94 -11.15 -10.34
CA SER A 30 8.83 -12.47 -9.70
C SER A 30 7.67 -13.32 -10.23
N GLY A 31 6.65 -12.70 -10.81
CA GLY A 31 5.38 -13.35 -11.14
C GLY A 31 4.42 -13.48 -9.95
N ASP A 32 4.79 -12.96 -8.78
CA ASP A 32 3.91 -12.95 -7.60
C ASP A 32 2.71 -12.02 -7.82
N TYR A 33 1.61 -12.34 -7.14
CA TYR A 33 0.47 -11.44 -7.06
C TYR A 33 -0.14 -11.42 -5.65
N TRP A 34 -0.74 -10.28 -5.30
CA TRP A 34 -1.44 -10.08 -4.05
C TRP A 34 -2.80 -9.44 -4.30
N LEU A 35 -3.75 -9.77 -3.44
CA LEU A 35 -5.01 -9.04 -3.33
C LEU A 35 -4.86 -7.96 -2.27
N LEU A 36 -5.09 -6.72 -2.66
CA LEU A 36 -4.99 -5.55 -1.82
C LEU A 36 -6.37 -5.00 -1.50
N SER A 37 -6.62 -4.71 -0.22
CA SER A 37 -7.71 -3.83 0.20
C SER A 37 -7.50 -2.41 -0.33
N PRO A 38 -8.52 -1.53 -0.31
CA PRO A 38 -8.37 -0.15 -0.78
C PRO A 38 -7.29 0.60 -0.01
N LEU A 39 -7.20 0.37 1.30
CA LEU A 39 -6.18 0.93 2.17
C LEU A 39 -4.77 0.46 1.78
N ALA A 40 -4.57 -0.85 1.59
CA ALA A 40 -3.28 -1.40 1.21
C ALA A 40 -2.86 -0.92 -0.19
N ARG A 41 -3.80 -0.85 -1.14
CA ARG A 41 -3.56 -0.32 -2.49
C ARG A 41 -3.04 1.11 -2.42
N GLU A 42 -3.67 1.96 -1.62
CA GLU A 42 -3.28 3.37 -1.52
C GLU A 42 -1.88 3.53 -0.91
N ILE A 43 -1.55 2.74 0.12
CA ILE A 43 -0.21 2.73 0.71
C ILE A 43 0.85 2.34 -0.34
N VAL A 44 0.65 1.24 -1.08
CA VAL A 44 1.60 0.78 -2.09
C VAL A 44 1.69 1.76 -3.26
N ARG A 45 0.56 2.32 -3.71
CA ARG A 45 0.51 3.33 -4.78
C ARG A 45 1.33 4.56 -4.39
N HIS A 46 1.14 5.08 -3.18
CA HIS A 46 1.90 6.22 -2.69
C HIS A 46 3.40 5.90 -2.62
N ALA A 47 3.79 4.73 -2.12
CA ALA A 47 5.19 4.31 -2.08
C ALA A 47 5.82 4.14 -3.47
N THR A 48 5.02 3.81 -4.49
CA THR A 48 5.47 3.61 -5.88
C THR A 48 5.59 4.94 -6.63
N GLU A 49 4.61 5.83 -6.48
CA GLU A 49 4.50 7.07 -7.27
C GLU A 49 5.20 8.27 -6.63
N ALA A 50 5.14 8.41 -5.30
CA ALA A 50 5.74 9.53 -4.58
C ALA A 50 7.20 9.27 -4.16
N GLY A 51 7.67 8.03 -4.31
CA GLY A 51 9.00 7.60 -3.87
C GLY A 51 9.09 7.36 -2.35
N PRO A 52 10.32 7.22 -1.82
CA PRO A 52 10.54 6.97 -0.40
C PRO A 52 9.91 8.06 0.47
N ALA A 53 9.08 7.67 1.44
CA ALA A 53 8.43 8.60 2.35
C ALA A 53 8.63 8.19 3.80
N ASP A 54 8.67 9.15 4.73
CA ASP A 54 8.65 8.81 6.16
C ASP A 54 7.32 8.12 6.52
N ALA A 55 7.38 7.09 7.36
CA ALA A 55 6.21 6.32 7.77
C ALA A 55 5.11 7.21 8.37
N SER A 56 5.48 8.26 9.12
CA SER A 56 4.51 9.19 9.73
C SER A 56 3.84 10.08 8.67
N ALA A 57 4.59 10.45 7.61
CA ALA A 57 4.04 11.19 6.49
C ALA A 57 3.06 10.32 5.67
N MET A 58 3.41 9.05 5.47
CA MET A 58 2.55 8.07 4.80
C MET A 58 1.25 7.83 5.58
N ILE A 59 1.36 7.60 6.90
CA ILE A 59 0.19 7.45 7.77
C ILE A 59 -0.72 8.67 7.70
N ARG A 60 -0.16 9.88 7.73
CA ARG A 60 -0.95 11.12 7.62
C ARG A 60 -1.64 11.23 6.27
N HIS A 61 -0.91 10.99 5.18
CA HIS A 61 -1.45 11.07 3.83
C HIS A 61 -2.60 10.08 3.64
N VAL A 62 -2.34 8.81 3.93
CA VAL A 62 -3.30 7.73 3.81
C VAL A 62 -4.47 7.95 4.75
N GLY A 63 -4.25 8.42 5.97
CA GLY A 63 -5.31 8.77 6.92
C GLY A 63 -6.29 9.82 6.39
N THR A 64 -5.83 10.79 5.59
CA THR A 64 -6.74 11.75 4.94
C THR A 64 -7.57 11.15 3.81
N GLN A 65 -7.03 10.14 3.11
CA GLN A 65 -7.71 9.46 1.99
C GLN A 65 -8.61 8.31 2.49
N ALA A 66 -8.25 7.65 3.57
CA ALA A 66 -8.90 6.44 4.08
C ALA A 66 -10.32 6.69 4.58
N VAL A 67 -10.62 7.91 5.06
CA VAL A 67 -11.99 8.36 5.38
C VAL A 67 -12.94 8.22 4.18
N VAL A 68 -12.40 8.21 2.95
CA VAL A 68 -13.16 8.09 1.69
C VAL A 68 -13.14 6.66 1.13
N LEU A 69 -12.16 5.81 1.53
CA LEU A 69 -11.86 4.55 0.84
C LEU A 69 -12.65 3.34 1.32
N ASP A 70 -13.16 3.33 2.55
CA ASP A 70 -14.17 2.40 3.04
C ASP A 70 -14.46 2.74 4.51
N GLY A 71 -15.69 2.62 4.97
CA GLY A 71 -16.14 2.90 6.35
C GLY A 71 -15.51 2.03 7.45
N VAL A 72 -14.35 1.43 7.19
CA VAL A 72 -13.49 0.73 8.14
C VAL A 72 -12.72 1.74 8.97
N ASP A 73 -12.54 1.44 10.27
CA ASP A 73 -11.75 2.26 11.19
C ASP A 73 -10.31 2.43 10.67
N SER A 74 -10.12 3.55 9.98
CA SER A 74 -8.90 4.01 9.34
C SER A 74 -7.95 4.66 10.34
N GLY A 75 -8.10 4.34 11.63
CA GLY A 75 -7.23 4.84 12.67
C GLY A 75 -5.76 4.54 12.38
N GLU A 76 -4.87 5.39 12.88
CA GLU A 76 -3.42 5.26 12.70
C GLU A 76 -2.90 3.84 13.01
N ALA A 77 -3.46 3.17 14.03
CA ALA A 77 -3.11 1.81 14.39
C ALA A 77 -3.40 0.79 13.27
N THR A 78 -4.51 0.96 12.54
CA THR A 78 -4.85 0.12 11.39
C THR A 78 -3.89 0.37 10.24
N ILE A 79 -3.61 1.64 9.91
CA ILE A 79 -2.68 1.99 8.83
C ILE A 79 -1.29 1.41 9.11
N ARG A 80 -0.80 1.56 10.36
CA ARG A 80 0.48 1.03 10.78
C ARG A 80 0.55 -0.50 10.63
N ARG A 81 -0.49 -1.22 11.08
CA ARG A 81 -0.56 -2.67 10.92
C ARG A 81 -0.52 -3.10 9.46
N VAL A 82 -1.24 -2.40 8.58
CA VAL A 82 -1.20 -2.71 7.12
C VAL A 82 0.19 -2.44 6.54
N ILE A 83 0.86 -1.37 6.94
CA ILE A 83 2.26 -1.12 6.55
C ILE A 83 3.16 -2.28 7.00
N ASP A 84 3.04 -2.71 8.25
CA ASP A 84 3.85 -3.80 8.80
C ASP A 84 3.61 -5.12 8.05
N GLU A 85 2.35 -5.42 7.68
CA GLU A 85 2.00 -6.57 6.84
C GLU A 85 2.61 -6.47 5.43
N LEU A 86 2.57 -5.29 4.80
CA LEU A 86 3.18 -5.07 3.48
C LEU A 86 4.72 -5.21 3.53
N VAL A 87 5.35 -4.86 4.64
CA VAL A 87 6.77 -5.10 4.87
C VAL A 87 7.06 -6.59 5.06
N GLN A 88 6.25 -7.30 5.85
CA GLN A 88 6.38 -8.75 6.04
C GLN A 88 6.21 -9.53 4.72
N LEU A 89 5.31 -9.09 3.85
CA LEU A 89 5.10 -9.65 2.51
C LEU A 89 6.20 -9.27 1.52
N SER A 90 7.23 -8.52 1.94
CA SER A 90 8.32 -8.07 1.08
C SER A 90 7.83 -7.23 -0.11
N ILE A 91 6.72 -6.51 0.07
CA ILE A 91 6.18 -5.55 -0.90
C ILE A 91 6.84 -4.19 -0.66
N LEU A 92 6.86 -3.76 0.62
CA LEU A 92 7.56 -2.57 1.08
C LEU A 92 8.81 -2.94 1.89
N ALA A 93 9.70 -1.98 2.05
CA ALA A 93 10.87 -2.08 2.91
C ALA A 93 11.05 -0.81 3.72
N HIS A 94 11.58 -0.99 4.93
CA HIS A 94 12.13 0.12 5.69
C HIS A 94 13.55 0.41 5.20
N THR A 95 13.79 1.69 4.88
CA THR A 95 15.07 2.21 4.41
C THR A 95 15.56 3.36 5.28
#